data_AF-A0A6A4WQS6-F1
#
_entry.id   AF-A0A6A4WQS6-F1
#
_cell.length_a   1.000
_cell.length_b   1.000
_cell.length_c   1.000
_cell.angle_alpha   90.00
_cell.angle_beta   90.00
_cell.angle_gamma   90.00
#
_symmetry.space_group_name_H-M   'P 1'
#
loop_
_entity.id
_entity.type
_entity.pdbx_description
1 polymer ?
#
loop_
_entity_poly.entity_id
_entity_poly.type
_entity_poly.pdbx_seq_one_letter_code
_entity_poly.pdbx_strand_id
1 'polypeptide(L)'
;MGGRKQRNGLFPASACVKLSGFYSDDGTSMIIRDCAVDSATLTIDTELTRMSHCGSFEFQDRYVHGCISACDSFDGCNTAVMRRGGWLLAPALALTLAANTGVVQHVLLALTLAAAPPSPPDR
;
A
#
# COMPACT_ATOMS: atom_id res chain seq x y z
N MET A 1 15.53 -38.96 12.48
CA MET A 1 14.68 -38.22 11.54
C MET A 1 14.93 -36.72 11.72
N GLY A 2 15.89 -36.16 10.99
CA GLY A 2 16.27 -34.76 11.10
C GLY A 2 16.62 -34.20 9.73
N GLY A 3 16.03 -33.06 9.38
CA GLY A 3 16.40 -32.29 8.20
C GLY A 3 15.34 -32.27 7.10
N ARG A 4 14.87 -31.05 6.79
CA ARG A 4 14.05 -30.65 5.63
C ARG A 4 12.52 -30.73 5.74
N LYS A 5 11.93 -30.53 6.92
CA LYS A 5 10.52 -30.11 6.94
C LYS A 5 10.47 -28.64 6.50
N GLN A 6 9.81 -28.35 5.37
CA GLN A 6 9.64 -27.00 4.77
C GLN A 6 10.86 -26.35 4.06
N ARG A 7 11.67 -27.12 3.31
CA ARG A 7 12.72 -26.55 2.42
C ARG A 7 12.52 -26.99 0.97
N ASN A 8 11.59 -26.33 0.26
CA ASN A 8 11.16 -26.71 -1.10
C ASN A 8 11.58 -25.69 -2.19
N GLY A 9 12.52 -24.79 -1.92
CA GLY A 9 13.02 -23.78 -2.87
C GLY A 9 14.38 -24.11 -3.49
N LEU A 10 14.73 -23.43 -4.59
CA LEU A 10 16.04 -23.51 -5.27
C LEU A 10 17.20 -23.09 -4.34
N PHE A 11 16.91 -22.25 -3.35
CA PHE A 11 17.82 -21.84 -2.29
C PHE A 11 17.26 -22.24 -0.92
N PRO A 12 18.10 -22.70 0.02
CA PRO A 12 17.67 -23.34 1.26
C PRO A 12 17.15 -22.38 2.33
N ALA A 13 16.62 -21.20 1.96
CA ALA A 13 16.03 -20.26 2.91
C ALA A 13 14.78 -20.87 3.58
N SER A 14 14.61 -20.61 4.88
CA SER A 14 13.46 -21.12 5.66
C SER A 14 12.66 -20.02 6.35
N ALA A 15 13.14 -18.77 6.35
CA ALA A 15 12.40 -17.61 6.83
C ALA A 15 12.87 -16.32 6.13
N CYS A 16 12.00 -15.30 6.12
CA CYS A 16 12.31 -13.96 5.66
C CYS A 16 12.47 -13.01 6.85
N VAL A 17 13.31 -11.99 6.72
CA VAL A 17 13.41 -10.86 7.65
C VAL A 17 13.17 -9.56 6.91
N LYS A 18 12.42 -8.65 7.54
CA LYS A 18 12.19 -7.29 7.04
C LYS A 18 12.67 -6.30 8.07
N LEU A 19 13.51 -5.36 7.65
CA LEU A 19 13.83 -4.17 8.40
C LEU A 19 13.08 -3.01 7.76
N SER A 20 12.31 -2.26 8.57
CA SER A 20 11.63 -1.05 8.11
C SER A 20 11.77 0.05 9.13
N GLY A 21 12.16 1.23 8.68
CA GLY A 21 12.37 2.37 9.56
C GLY A 21 12.57 3.67 8.79
N PHE A 22 12.99 4.70 9.52
CA PHE A 22 13.34 6.01 9.00
C PHE A 22 14.67 6.45 9.60
N TYR A 23 15.51 7.08 8.78
CA TYR A 23 16.75 7.64 9.29
C TYR A 23 16.46 8.87 10.16
N SER A 24 17.21 9.01 11.26
CA SER A 24 16.99 10.08 12.24
C SER A 24 17.47 11.46 11.75
N ASP A 25 18.33 11.50 10.75
CA ASP A 25 18.93 12.72 10.19
C ASP A 25 18.03 13.43 9.17
N ASP A 26 17.50 12.70 8.19
CA ASP A 26 16.72 13.24 7.07
C ASP A 26 15.26 12.75 7.03
N GLY A 27 14.90 11.77 7.87
CA GLY A 27 13.56 11.17 7.88
C GLY A 27 13.27 10.25 6.68
N THR A 28 14.27 9.94 5.84
CA THR A 28 14.11 9.08 4.67
C THR A 28 13.75 7.66 5.11
N SER A 29 12.77 7.03 4.44
CA SER A 29 12.37 5.67 4.76
C SER A 29 13.37 4.64 4.25
N MET A 30 13.74 3.68 5.10
CA MET A 30 14.53 2.51 4.75
C MET A 30 13.65 1.26 4.82
N ILE A 31 13.75 0.41 3.80
CA ILE A 31 13.20 -0.94 3.84
C ILE A 31 14.25 -1.91 3.27
N ILE A 32 14.63 -2.90 4.07
CA ILE A 32 15.52 -3.99 3.67
C ILE A 32 14.75 -5.30 3.86
N ARG A 33 14.85 -6.19 2.88
CA ARG A 33 14.29 -7.54 2.95
C ARG A 33 15.40 -8.52 2.63
N ASP A 34 15.55 -9.52 3.47
CA ASP A 34 16.50 -10.60 3.25
C ASP A 34 15.90 -11.95 3.65
N CYS A 35 16.39 -13.01 3.05
CA CYS A 35 15.95 -14.38 3.32
C CYS A 35 17.12 -15.14 3.91
N ALA A 36 16.93 -15.73 5.08
CA ALA A 36 17.96 -16.47 5.78
C ALA A 36 17.53 -17.91 6.05
N VAL A 37 18.53 -18.77 6.23
CA VAL A 37 18.34 -20.17 6.62
C VAL A 37 18.29 -20.21 8.13
N ASP A 38 17.23 -20.82 8.67
CA ASP A 38 17.13 -21.06 10.09
C ASP A 38 18.09 -22.19 10.47
N SER A 39 18.96 -21.92 11.44
CA SER A 39 20.02 -22.85 11.84
C SER A 39 19.49 -24.03 12.64
N ALA A 40 18.18 -24.04 12.97
CA ALA A 40 17.47 -25.05 13.74
C ALA A 40 18.10 -25.32 15.12
N THR A 41 18.80 -24.33 15.67
CA THR A 41 19.43 -24.42 16.99
C THR A 41 18.40 -24.15 18.09
N LEU A 42 18.65 -24.65 19.30
CA LEU A 42 17.80 -24.40 20.47
C LEU A 42 17.92 -22.96 21.01
N THR A 43 18.94 -22.21 20.58
CA THR A 43 19.22 -20.84 21.01
C THR A 43 18.63 -19.84 20.03
N ILE A 44 17.32 -19.61 20.16
CA ILE A 44 16.53 -18.70 19.33
C ILE A 44 16.97 -17.22 19.43
N ASP A 45 17.69 -16.85 20.48
CA ASP A 45 18.04 -15.45 20.80
C ASP A 45 19.24 -14.90 20.03
N THR A 46 19.89 -15.75 19.22
CA THR A 46 21.05 -15.36 18.39
C THR A 46 20.74 -15.41 16.90
N GLU A 47 19.48 -15.68 16.54
CA GLU A 47 19.08 -15.93 15.16
C GLU A 47 18.08 -14.88 14.65
N LEU A 48 18.54 -14.09 13.68
CA LEU A 48 17.79 -12.96 13.12
C LEU A 48 16.43 -13.37 12.54
N THR A 49 16.34 -14.60 12.03
CA THR A 49 15.16 -15.27 11.47
C THR A 49 14.03 -15.51 12.48
N ARG A 50 14.29 -15.33 13.79
CA ARG A 50 13.32 -15.61 14.86
C ARG A 50 13.13 -14.43 15.82
N MET A 51 13.76 -13.29 15.52
CA MET A 51 13.69 -12.07 16.33
C MET A 51 12.78 -11.02 15.69
N SER A 52 11.81 -10.54 16.45
CA SER A 52 10.98 -9.38 16.07
C SER A 52 11.05 -8.34 17.17
N HIS A 53 11.53 -7.14 16.84
CA HIS A 53 11.75 -6.07 17.81
C HIS A 53 11.72 -4.71 17.09
N CYS A 54 11.30 -3.68 17.81
CA CYS A 54 11.36 -2.30 17.34
C CYS A 54 12.25 -1.48 18.26
N GLY A 55 13.05 -0.60 17.68
CA GLY A 55 13.97 0.23 18.41
C GLY A 55 14.80 1.11 17.47
N SER A 56 15.96 1.51 17.99
CA SER A 56 16.93 2.32 17.27
C SER A 56 18.14 1.47 16.96
N PHE A 57 18.65 1.55 15.74
CA PHE A 57 19.86 0.85 15.34
C PHE A 57 20.68 1.71 14.38
N GLU A 58 21.96 1.39 14.26
CA GLU A 58 22.87 2.06 13.33
C GLU A 58 22.99 1.21 12.06
N PHE A 59 22.86 1.86 10.90
CA PHE A 59 23.03 1.24 9.60
C PHE A 59 23.84 2.16 8.70
N GLN A 60 25.00 1.68 8.23
CA GLN A 60 25.93 2.45 7.40
C GLN A 60 26.24 3.83 8.00
N ASP A 61 26.65 3.85 9.27
CA ASP A 61 27.02 5.07 10.04
C ASP A 61 25.86 6.07 10.23
N ARG A 62 24.61 5.64 10.03
CA ARG A 62 23.40 6.46 10.21
C ARG A 62 22.45 5.83 11.21
N TYR A 63 21.86 6.65 12.06
CA TYR A 63 20.83 6.20 13.01
C TYR A 63 19.50 5.99 12.29
N VAL A 64 18.87 4.85 12.58
CA VAL A 64 17.56 4.46 12.06
C VAL A 64 16.66 4.09 13.22
N HIS A 65 15.44 4.61 13.23
CA HIS A 65 14.37 4.13 14.10
C HIS A 65 13.43 3.24 13.28
N GLY A 66 13.22 2.02 13.75
CA GLY A 66 12.45 1.05 12.98
C GLY A 66 12.20 -0.26 13.70
N CYS A 67 11.69 -1.21 12.93
CA CYS A 67 11.38 -2.56 13.39
C CYS A 67 12.10 -3.58 12.51
N ILE A 68 12.57 -4.65 13.15
CA ILE A 68 12.92 -5.90 12.51
C ILE A 68 11.77 -6.89 12.72
N SER A 69 11.37 -7.58 11.65
CA SER A 69 10.28 -8.55 11.67
C SER A 69 10.72 -9.84 10.99
N ALA A 70 10.62 -10.95 11.71
CA ALA A 70 10.80 -12.29 11.20
C ALA A 70 9.46 -12.84 10.66
N CYS A 71 9.50 -13.42 9.46
CA CYS A 71 8.34 -13.99 8.76
C CYS A 71 8.67 -15.44 8.37
N ASP A 72 8.23 -16.43 9.16
CA ASP A 72 8.59 -17.85 8.94
C ASP A 72 7.61 -18.62 8.03
N SER A 73 6.38 -18.16 7.85
CA SER A 73 5.32 -18.92 7.14
C SER A 73 4.26 -18.08 6.43
N PHE A 74 4.28 -16.76 6.61
CA PHE A 74 3.27 -15.84 6.08
C PHE A 74 3.95 -14.70 5.33
N ASP A 75 3.32 -14.23 4.26
CA ASP A 75 3.74 -13.08 3.44
C ASP A 75 3.56 -11.73 4.19
N GLY A 76 3.82 -11.72 5.51
CA GLY A 76 3.73 -10.56 6.38
C GLY A 76 4.78 -9.50 6.06
N CYS A 77 5.88 -9.90 5.42
CA CYS A 77 7.01 -9.02 5.10
C CYS A 77 6.79 -8.20 3.79
N ASN A 78 5.95 -8.68 2.87
CA ASN A 78 5.75 -8.02 1.57
C ASN A 78 4.59 -7.03 1.54
N THR A 79 3.70 -7.07 2.53
CA THR A 79 2.64 -6.06 2.62
C THR A 79 3.25 -4.66 2.82
N ALA A 80 2.90 -3.75 1.92
CA ALA A 80 3.17 -2.33 2.07
C ALA A 80 1.99 -1.70 2.81
N VAL A 81 2.26 -0.90 3.84
CA VAL A 81 1.21 -0.06 4.42
C VAL A 81 0.89 1.00 3.38
N MET A 82 -0.21 0.80 2.66
CA MET A 82 -0.76 1.82 1.77
C MET A 82 -1.11 3.03 2.65
N ARG A 83 -0.29 4.10 2.61
CA ARG A 83 -0.69 5.39 3.20
C ARG A 83 -2.04 5.72 2.59
N ARG A 84 -3.09 5.76 3.41
CA ARG A 84 -4.42 6.20 3.01
C ARG A 84 -4.30 7.69 2.61
N GLY A 85 -3.87 7.94 1.37
CA GLY A 85 -3.98 9.24 0.74
C GLY A 85 -5.46 9.60 0.77
N GLY A 86 -5.78 10.68 1.48
CA GLY A 86 -7.15 11.02 1.84
C GLY A 86 -8.06 11.00 0.63
N TRP A 87 -9.04 10.10 0.64
CA TRP A 87 -10.20 10.07 -0.25
C TRP A 87 -11.13 11.29 -0.05
N LEU A 88 -10.63 12.38 0.51
CA LEU A 88 -11.38 13.59 0.80
C LEU A 88 -11.61 14.46 -0.45
N LEU A 89 -11.02 14.11 -1.61
CA LEU A 89 -11.24 14.84 -2.87
C LEU A 89 -12.32 14.22 -3.78
N ALA A 90 -12.81 13.01 -3.46
CA ALA A 90 -13.89 12.38 -4.23
C ALA A 90 -15.22 13.16 -4.25
N PRO A 91 -15.70 13.80 -3.16
CA PRO A 91 -17.00 14.46 -3.19
C PRO A 91 -17.00 15.76 -4.01
N ALA A 92 -15.86 16.44 -4.16
CA ALA A 92 -15.75 17.68 -4.92
C ALA A 92 -15.95 17.45 -6.44
N LEU A 93 -15.40 16.36 -6.98
CA LEU A 93 -15.53 16.03 -8.40
C LEU A 93 -16.97 15.61 -8.76
N ALA A 94 -17.65 14.88 -7.87
CA ALA A 94 -19.04 14.47 -8.06
C ALA A 94 -20.01 15.68 -8.08
N LEU A 95 -19.76 16.70 -7.25
CA LEU A 95 -20.59 17.91 -7.22
C LEU A 95 -20.44 18.74 -8.51
N THR A 96 -19.24 18.82 -9.08
CA THR A 96 -19.03 19.55 -10.35
C THR A 96 -19.68 18.86 -11.55
N LEU A 97 -19.75 17.53 -11.56
CA LEU A 97 -20.39 16.78 -12.64
C LEU A 97 -21.93 16.89 -12.57
N ALA A 98 -22.50 16.89 -11.35
CA ALA A 98 -23.93 17.08 -11.14
C ALA A 98 -24.42 18.51 -11.41
N ALA A 99 -23.58 19.53 -11.19
CA ALA A 99 -23.93 20.91 -11.52
C ALA A 99 -24.01 21.15 -13.05
N ASN A 100 -23.18 20.45 -13.83
CA ASN A 100 -23.13 20.62 -15.29
C ASN A 100 -24.22 19.84 -16.05
N THR A 101 -24.77 18.75 -15.50
CA THR A 101 -25.89 18.04 -16.14
C THR A 101 -27.20 18.83 -16.10
N GLY A 102 -27.42 19.63 -15.04
CA GLY A 102 -28.59 20.52 -14.94
C GLY A 102 -28.60 21.63 -15.99
N VAL A 103 -27.44 22.22 -16.28
CA VAL A 103 -27.31 23.26 -17.31
C VAL A 103 -27.53 22.68 -18.70
N VAL A 104 -26.98 21.49 -18.99
CA VAL A 104 -27.16 20.82 -20.28
C VAL A 104 -28.63 20.47 -20.53
N GLN A 105 -29.36 19.99 -19.52
CA GLN A 105 -30.79 19.68 -19.65
C GLN A 105 -31.64 20.93 -19.91
N HIS A 106 -31.35 22.05 -19.21
CA HIS A 106 -32.09 23.30 -19.40
C HIS A 106 -31.80 23.96 -20.76
N VAL A 107 -30.56 23.94 -21.23
CA VAL A 107 -30.19 24.46 -22.57
C VAL A 107 -30.81 23.60 -23.66
N LEU A 108 -30.82 22.27 -23.51
CA LEU A 108 -31.44 21.37 -24.49
C LEU A 108 -32.96 21.57 -24.55
N LEU A 109 -33.62 21.73 -23.40
CA LEU A 109 -35.07 21.98 -23.35
C LEU A 109 -35.42 23.34 -23.98
N ALA A 110 -34.61 24.38 -23.73
CA ALA A 110 -34.79 25.70 -24.33
C ALA A 110 -34.63 25.67 -25.87
N LEU A 111 -33.65 24.93 -26.39
CA LEU A 111 -33.50 24.73 -27.84
C LEU A 111 -34.69 23.98 -28.45
N THR A 112 -35.23 22.96 -27.77
CA THR A 112 -36.38 22.21 -28.29
C THR A 112 -37.67 23.04 -28.33
N LEU A 113 -37.87 23.97 -27.39
CA LEU A 113 -39.04 24.88 -27.41
C LEU A 113 -38.91 25.96 -28.48
N ALA A 114 -37.70 26.46 -28.74
CA ALA A 114 -37.45 27.46 -29.77
C ALA A 114 -37.61 26.92 -31.21
N ALA A 115 -37.51 25.60 -31.39
CA ALA A 115 -37.63 24.94 -32.69
C ALA A 115 -39.06 24.46 -33.04
N ALA A 116 -40.07 24.77 -32.22
CA ALA A 116 -41.45 24.38 -32.51
C ALA A 116 -41.97 25.12 -33.77
N PRO A 117 -42.38 24.41 -34.83
CA PRO A 117 -42.90 25.04 -36.04
C PRO A 117 -44.27 25.70 -35.74
N PRO A 118 -44.62 26.82 -36.42
CA PRO A 118 -45.88 27.51 -36.17
C PRO A 118 -47.07 26.63 -36.55
N SER A 119 -48.08 26.61 -35.69
CA SER A 119 -49.34 25.89 -35.89
C SER A 119 -50.06 26.36 -37.16
N PRO A 120 -50.67 25.43 -37.93
CA PRO A 120 -51.43 25.81 -39.13
C PRO A 120 -52.68 26.61 -38.75
N PRO A 121 -53.17 27.50 -39.63
CA PRO A 121 -54.30 28.36 -39.33
C PRO A 121 -55.61 27.55 -39.33
N ASP A 122 -56.41 27.77 -38.28
CA ASP A 122 -57.79 27.29 -38.13
C ASP A 122 -58.66 27.80 -39.29
N ARG A 123 -59.50 26.93 -39.84
CA ARG A 123 -60.44 27.23 -40.92
C ARG A 123 -61.87 27.05 -40.47
#